data_AF-A0A965G1M7-F1
#
_entry.id   AF-A0A965G1M7-F1
#
_cell.length_a   1.000
_cell.length_b   1.000
_cell.length_c   1.000
_cell.angle_alpha   90.00
_cell.angle_beta   90.00
_cell.angle_gamma   90.00
#
_symmetry.space_group_name_H-M   'P 1'
#
loop_
_entity.id
_entity.type
_entity.pdbx_description
1 polymer ?
#
loop_
_entity_poly.entity_id
_entity_poly.type
_entity_poly.pdbx_seq_one_letter_code
_entity_poly.pdbx_strand_id
1 'polypeptide(L)'
;RHWLDTARYSDTRGLQVDQGESLFTDYRYAYAWTYRDYVIDAFNSDKPYSDFIVEQLAADKIPGINQEDPRLAALGFITVGKRFEEQNDTIDERIDTTTKAFLGLTVACSRCHDHKFDPIPAIDYYSIHGIFASTI
;
A
#
# COMPACT_ATOMS: atom_id res chain seq x y z
N ARG A 1 7.33 -8.38 13.51
CA ARG A 1 6.46 -8.69 12.36
C ARG A 1 7.33 -8.67 11.11
N HIS A 2 7.13 -9.58 10.16
CA HIS A 2 7.89 -9.56 8.91
C HIS A 2 7.34 -8.46 7.99
N TRP A 3 8.16 -7.93 7.07
CA TRP A 3 7.77 -6.77 6.25
C TRP A 3 6.55 -7.05 5.38
N LEU A 4 6.50 -8.23 4.76
CA LEU A 4 5.39 -8.63 3.89
C LEU A 4 4.04 -8.68 4.62
N ASP A 5 4.03 -9.03 5.91
CA ASP A 5 2.82 -8.95 6.75
C ASP A 5 2.35 -7.50 6.92
N THR A 6 3.30 -6.58 7.10
CA THR A 6 3.04 -5.14 7.29
C THR A 6 2.53 -4.50 6.00
N ALA A 7 3.08 -4.92 4.85
CA ALA A 7 2.61 -4.52 3.54
C ALA A 7 1.30 -5.19 3.12
N ARG A 8 0.79 -6.14 3.92
CA ARG A 8 -0.41 -6.97 3.63
C ARG A 8 -0.27 -7.72 2.31
N TYR A 9 0.94 -8.21 2.06
CA TYR A 9 1.22 -8.98 0.87
C TYR A 9 0.35 -10.23 0.83
N SER A 10 -0.24 -10.45 -0.33
CA SER A 10 -0.94 -11.66 -0.70
C SER A 10 -0.84 -11.76 -2.21
N ASP A 11 -0.68 -12.98 -2.74
CA ASP A 11 -0.78 -13.21 -4.19
C ASP A 11 -2.20 -12.90 -4.72
N THR A 12 -3.16 -12.62 -3.83
CA THR A 12 -4.57 -12.46 -4.13
C THR A 12 -5.21 -11.24 -3.46
N ARG A 13 -6.24 -10.68 -4.09
CA ARG A 13 -6.98 -9.48 -3.61
C ARG A 13 -8.04 -9.76 -2.53
N GLY A 14 -8.20 -11.02 -2.13
CA GLY A 14 -9.29 -11.48 -1.25
C GLY A 14 -10.61 -11.72 -2.01
N LEU A 15 -11.55 -12.43 -1.38
CA LEU A 15 -12.87 -12.75 -1.93
C LEU A 15 -13.90 -11.68 -1.52
N GLN A 16 -14.76 -11.25 -2.44
CA GLN A 16 -16.07 -10.71 -2.06
C GLN A 16 -16.89 -11.85 -1.47
N VAL A 17 -17.66 -11.57 -0.41
CA VAL A 17 -18.43 -12.56 0.38
C VAL A 17 -19.65 -13.10 -0.39
N ASP A 18 -19.68 -12.96 -1.72
CA ASP A 18 -20.66 -13.60 -2.59
C ASP A 18 -20.04 -14.88 -3.17
N GLN A 19 -20.51 -16.02 -2.67
CA GLN A 19 -19.99 -17.35 -2.97
C GLN A 19 -20.40 -17.87 -4.37
N GLY A 20 -21.14 -17.08 -5.16
CA GLY A 20 -21.62 -17.48 -6.49
C GLY A 20 -20.62 -17.23 -7.63
N GLU A 21 -20.27 -15.96 -7.90
CA GLU A 21 -19.38 -15.58 -9.02
C GLU A 21 -17.89 -15.64 -8.68
N SER A 22 -17.54 -15.64 -7.38
CA SER A 22 -16.15 -15.62 -6.91
C SER A 22 -15.38 -16.92 -7.21
N LEU A 23 -16.09 -18.02 -7.50
CA LEU A 23 -15.49 -19.32 -7.87
C LEU A 23 -14.89 -19.35 -9.29
N PHE A 24 -15.26 -18.40 -10.16
CA PHE A 24 -14.87 -18.39 -11.58
C PHE A 24 -14.01 -17.19 -11.98
N THR A 25 -13.73 -16.28 -11.05
CA THR A 25 -12.96 -15.06 -11.33
C THR A 25 -11.54 -15.20 -10.80
N ASP A 26 -10.52 -14.98 -11.63
CA ASP A 26 -9.14 -14.91 -11.16
C ASP A 26 -8.98 -13.72 -10.21
N TYR A 27 -8.63 -14.02 -8.96
CA TYR A 27 -8.49 -13.08 -7.86
C TYR A 27 -7.02 -12.85 -7.51
N ARG A 28 -6.10 -13.38 -8.31
CA ARG A 28 -4.67 -13.13 -8.17
C ARG A 28 -4.30 -11.75 -8.67
N TYR A 29 -3.33 -11.15 -8.01
CA TYR A 29 -2.56 -10.07 -8.59
C TYR A 29 -1.57 -10.66 -9.60
N ALA A 30 -1.75 -10.38 -10.89
CA ALA A 30 -0.95 -10.98 -11.97
C ALA A 30 0.57 -10.90 -11.76
N TYR A 31 1.04 -9.87 -11.05
CA TYR A 31 2.46 -9.63 -10.78
C TYR A 31 2.77 -9.40 -9.29
N ALA A 32 1.95 -9.87 -8.34
CA ALA A 32 2.23 -9.65 -6.91
C ALA A 32 3.63 -10.16 -6.50
N TRP A 33 4.05 -11.30 -7.03
CA TRP A 33 5.34 -11.92 -6.74
C TRP A 33 6.54 -11.00 -6.99
N THR A 34 6.45 -10.02 -7.91
CA THR A 34 7.56 -9.09 -8.16
C THR A 34 7.82 -8.19 -6.96
N TYR A 35 6.76 -7.79 -6.23
CA TYR A 35 6.90 -7.03 -4.99
C TYR A 35 7.51 -7.88 -3.87
N ARG A 36 7.10 -9.15 -3.76
CA ARG A 36 7.71 -10.08 -2.80
C ARG A 36 9.20 -10.21 -3.05
N ASP A 37 9.58 -10.45 -4.29
CA ASP A 37 10.98 -10.63 -4.68
C ASP A 37 11.77 -9.33 -4.48
N TYR A 38 11.19 -8.17 -4.82
CA TYR A 38 11.76 -6.86 -4.48
C TYR A 38 12.05 -6.70 -2.98
N VAL A 39 11.12 -7.07 -2.10
CA VAL A 39 11.32 -6.98 -0.64
C VAL A 39 12.44 -7.94 -0.19
N ILE A 40 12.45 -9.17 -0.70
CA ILE A 40 13.52 -10.14 -0.39
C ILE A 40 14.88 -9.59 -0.81
N ASP A 41 14.99 -9.07 -2.02
CA ASP A 41 16.25 -8.52 -2.56
C ASP A 41 16.69 -7.26 -1.81
N ALA A 42 15.76 -6.36 -1.47
CA ALA A 42 16.07 -5.15 -0.70
C ALA A 42 16.64 -5.49 0.68
N PHE A 43 16.11 -6.52 1.35
CA PHE A 43 16.61 -6.97 2.64
C PHE A 43 17.96 -7.70 2.50
N ASN A 44 18.09 -8.58 1.50
CA ASN A 44 19.33 -9.33 1.27
C ASN A 44 20.52 -8.45 0.85
N SER A 45 20.24 -7.30 0.24
CA SER A 45 21.25 -6.32 -0.19
C SER A 45 21.50 -5.19 0.81
N ASP A 46 20.91 -5.27 2.01
CA ASP A 46 20.96 -4.22 3.03
C ASP A 46 20.62 -2.83 2.46
N LYS A 47 19.56 -2.77 1.62
CA LYS A 47 19.13 -1.52 0.98
C LYS A 47 18.93 -0.43 2.04
N PRO A 48 19.48 0.79 1.84
CA PRO A 48 19.24 1.91 2.74
C PRO A 48 17.74 2.11 2.97
N TYR A 49 17.34 2.23 4.24
CA TYR A 49 15.92 2.36 4.60
C TYR A 49 15.25 3.56 3.93
N SER A 50 15.98 4.67 3.73
CA SER A 50 15.49 5.84 3.00
C SER A 50 15.08 5.50 1.56
N ASP A 51 15.91 4.75 0.86
CA ASP A 51 15.68 4.37 -0.54
C ASP A 51 14.53 3.37 -0.61
N PHE A 52 14.49 2.44 0.33
CA PHE A 52 13.41 1.47 0.47
C PHE A 52 12.04 2.13 0.65
N ILE A 53 11.94 3.15 1.50
CA ILE A 53 10.69 3.92 1.67
C ILE A 53 10.31 4.65 0.38
N VAL A 54 11.26 5.38 -0.22
CA VAL A 54 11.01 6.20 -1.43
C VAL A 54 10.54 5.32 -2.57
N GLU A 55 11.19 4.20 -2.82
CA GLU A 55 10.81 3.28 -3.89
C GLU A 55 9.39 2.72 -3.66
N GLN A 56 9.05 2.33 -2.42
CA GLN A 56 7.71 1.79 -2.15
C GLN A 56 6.56 2.79 -2.28
N LEU A 57 6.83 4.09 -2.10
CA LEU A 57 5.82 5.14 -2.18
C LEU A 57 5.78 5.84 -3.54
N ALA A 58 6.90 5.88 -4.25
CA ALA A 58 7.07 6.77 -5.40
C ALA A 58 8.15 6.31 -6.39
N ALA A 59 8.40 5.00 -6.55
CA ALA A 59 9.40 4.52 -7.52
C ALA A 59 9.16 5.06 -8.95
N ASP A 60 7.92 5.25 -9.38
CA ASP A 60 7.60 5.84 -10.70
C ASP A 60 7.98 7.32 -10.84
N LYS A 61 8.24 8.02 -9.72
CA LYS A 61 8.66 9.43 -9.69
C LYS A 61 10.16 9.63 -9.55
N ILE A 62 10.95 8.56 -9.36
CA ILE A 62 12.40 8.68 -9.26
C ILE A 62 12.97 9.11 -10.63
N PRO A 63 13.77 10.19 -10.70
CA PRO A 63 14.34 10.65 -11.96
C PRO A 63 15.15 9.57 -12.68
N GLY A 64 14.93 9.40 -13.98
CA GLY A 64 15.67 8.45 -14.81
C GLY A 64 15.20 7.00 -14.75
N ILE A 65 14.12 6.69 -14.01
CA ILE A 65 13.43 5.41 -14.08
C ILE A 65 12.85 5.21 -15.49
N ASN A 66 13.03 4.01 -16.02
CA ASN A 66 12.35 3.56 -17.24
C ASN A 66 11.32 2.47 -16.91
N GLN A 67 10.52 2.06 -17.89
CA GLN A 67 9.41 1.11 -17.70
C GLN A 67 9.86 -0.31 -17.28
N GLU A 68 11.13 -0.66 -17.48
CA GLU A 68 11.70 -1.96 -17.15
C GLU A 68 12.52 -1.94 -15.85
N ASP A 69 12.57 -0.80 -15.15
CA ASP A 69 13.35 -0.67 -13.92
C ASP A 69 12.75 -1.55 -12.81
N PRO A 70 13.52 -2.47 -12.20
CA PRO A 70 13.02 -3.39 -11.19
C PRO A 70 12.51 -2.69 -9.92
N ARG A 71 12.93 -1.44 -9.66
CA ARG A 71 12.43 -0.65 -8.53
C ARG A 71 10.94 -0.34 -8.65
N LEU A 72 10.36 -0.38 -9.86
CA LEU A 72 8.91 -0.21 -10.05
C LEU A 72 8.11 -1.28 -9.31
N ALA A 73 8.68 -2.47 -9.08
CA ALA A 73 8.03 -3.51 -8.29
C ALA A 73 7.74 -3.09 -6.84
N ALA A 74 8.50 -2.12 -6.31
CA ALA A 74 8.31 -1.59 -4.96
C ALA A 74 6.92 -0.96 -4.75
N LEU A 75 6.31 -0.42 -5.81
CA LEU A 75 4.93 0.13 -5.78
C LEU A 75 3.87 -0.94 -5.46
N GLY A 76 4.27 -2.21 -5.42
CA GLY A 76 3.50 -3.27 -4.78
C GLY A 76 2.98 -2.87 -3.40
N PHE A 77 3.76 -2.14 -2.59
CA PHE A 77 3.35 -1.72 -1.24
C PHE A 77 2.00 -1.00 -1.19
N ILE A 78 1.73 -0.11 -2.15
CA ILE A 78 0.46 0.63 -2.24
C ILE A 78 -0.58 -0.05 -3.16
N THR A 79 -0.17 -0.99 -4.01
CA THR A 79 -1.06 -1.59 -5.03
C THR A 79 -1.58 -2.98 -4.68
N VAL A 80 -0.83 -3.76 -3.89
CA VAL A 80 -1.30 -5.01 -3.27
C VAL A 80 -2.11 -4.71 -2.01
N GLY A 81 -2.78 -5.72 -1.48
CA GLY A 81 -3.66 -5.60 -0.32
C GLY A 81 -5.12 -5.76 -0.70
N LYS A 82 -6.03 -5.25 0.14
CA LYS A 82 -7.46 -5.42 -0.07
C LYS A 82 -7.98 -4.40 -1.07
N ARG A 83 -8.84 -4.84 -1.99
CA ARG A 83 -9.57 -3.94 -2.90
C ARG A 83 -11.03 -3.86 -2.49
N PHE A 84 -11.58 -2.66 -2.61
CA PHE A 84 -12.98 -2.37 -2.35
C PHE A 84 -13.62 -1.85 -3.63
N GLU A 85 -14.95 -1.99 -3.72
CA GLU A 85 -15.73 -1.38 -4.80
C GLU A 85 -15.68 0.15 -4.70
N GLU A 86 -15.72 0.67 -3.47
CA GLU A 86 -15.61 2.09 -3.19
C GLU A 86 -14.15 2.55 -3.20
N GLN A 87 -13.86 3.54 -4.06
CA GLN A 87 -12.51 4.10 -4.20
C GLN A 87 -12.00 4.69 -2.88
N ASN A 88 -12.88 5.35 -2.11
CA ASN A 88 -12.52 5.95 -0.83
C ASN A 88 -12.11 4.92 0.22
N ASP A 89 -12.66 3.72 0.19
CA ASP A 89 -12.26 2.64 1.10
C ASP A 89 -10.92 2.04 0.70
N THR A 90 -10.63 1.97 -0.60
CA THR A 90 -9.31 1.60 -1.10
C THR A 90 -8.25 2.64 -0.72
N ILE A 91 -8.59 3.93 -0.78
CA ILE A 91 -7.69 5.02 -0.35
C ILE A 91 -7.46 4.96 1.16
N ASP A 92 -8.52 4.81 1.97
CA ASP A 92 -8.42 4.67 3.42
C ASP A 92 -7.53 3.48 3.83
N GLU A 93 -7.67 2.34 3.15
CA GLU A 93 -6.83 1.16 3.35
C GLU A 93 -5.34 1.46 3.08
N ARG A 94 -5.02 2.25 2.05
CA ARG A 94 -3.65 2.66 1.72
C ARG A 94 -3.09 3.65 2.74
N ILE A 95 -3.90 4.60 3.21
CA ILE A 95 -3.53 5.54 4.27
C ILE A 95 -3.20 4.76 5.55
N ASP A 96 -4.08 3.85 5.95
CA ASP A 96 -3.92 3.03 7.14
C ASP A 96 -2.58 2.27 7.13
N THR A 97 -2.25 1.61 6.02
CA THR A 97 -1.01 0.83 5.95
C THR A 97 0.23 1.68 5.83
N THR A 98 0.19 2.76 5.06
CA THR A 98 1.32 3.68 4.95
C THR A 98 1.67 4.28 6.31
N THR A 99 0.65 4.75 7.04
CA THR A 99 0.84 5.43 8.33
C THR A 99 1.24 4.46 9.44
N LYS A 100 0.69 3.23 9.45
CA LYS A 100 1.15 2.18 10.38
C LYS A 100 2.57 1.71 10.08
N ALA A 101 2.93 1.52 8.81
CA ALA A 101 4.23 0.98 8.42
C ALA A 101 5.38 1.94 8.67
N PHE A 102 5.20 3.23 8.35
CA PHE A 102 6.30 4.21 8.38
C PHE A 102 6.26 5.16 9.56
N LEU A 103 5.08 5.45 10.11
CA LEU A 103 4.93 6.37 11.24
C LEU A 103 4.62 5.65 12.55
N GLY A 104 4.17 4.39 12.47
CA GLY A 104 3.69 3.64 13.65
C GLY A 104 2.37 4.20 14.21
N LEU A 105 1.59 4.93 13.40
CA LEU A 105 0.37 5.63 13.82
C LEU A 105 -0.88 5.07 13.14
N THR A 106 -2.02 5.13 13.84
CA THR A 106 -3.33 4.70 13.35
C THR A 106 -4.15 5.86 12.78
N VAL A 107 -3.66 6.49 11.71
CA VAL A 107 -4.27 7.71 11.15
C VAL A 107 -5.69 7.49 10.63
N ALA A 108 -6.02 6.29 10.15
CA ALA A 108 -7.32 5.95 9.56
C ALA A 108 -8.52 6.16 10.51
N CYS A 109 -8.32 6.11 11.83
CA CYS A 109 -9.38 6.46 12.79
C CYS A 109 -9.84 7.91 12.64
N SER A 110 -8.97 8.78 12.10
CA SER A 110 -9.27 10.20 11.91
C SER A 110 -10.18 10.49 10.71
N ARG A 111 -10.57 9.44 9.96
CA ARG A 111 -11.45 9.56 8.79
C ARG A 111 -12.79 10.22 9.10
N CYS A 112 -13.35 9.94 10.28
CA CYS A 112 -14.70 10.37 10.64
C CYS A 112 -14.72 11.45 11.73
N HIS A 113 -13.67 11.55 12.54
CA HIS A 113 -13.55 12.47 13.66
C HIS A 113 -12.07 12.67 13.99
N ASP A 114 -11.70 13.69 14.77
CA ASP A 114 -10.31 13.82 15.23
C ASP A 114 -9.87 12.57 16.02
N HIS A 115 -8.62 12.15 15.83
CA HIS A 115 -8.13 10.92 16.43
C HIS A 115 -8.28 10.93 17.96
N LYS A 116 -8.68 9.79 18.53
CA LYS A 116 -9.12 9.70 19.94
C LYS A 116 -8.03 10.07 20.96
N PHE A 117 -6.78 9.74 20.65
CA PHE A 117 -5.66 9.84 21.59
C PHE A 117 -4.54 10.73 21.06
N ASP A 118 -4.09 10.47 19.84
CA ASP A 118 -3.08 11.29 19.16
C ASP A 118 -3.66 12.61 18.61
N PRO A 119 -2.87 13.69 18.55
CA PRO A 119 -3.28 14.99 18.03
C PRO A 119 -3.31 14.99 16.49
N ILE A 120 -4.17 14.16 15.91
CA ILE A 120 -4.34 14.01 14.46
C ILE A 120 -5.77 14.44 14.11
N PRO A 121 -5.96 15.69 13.65
CA PRO A 121 -7.25 16.17 13.21
C PRO A 121 -7.77 15.42 11.99
N ALA A 122 -9.10 15.37 11.83
CA ALA A 122 -9.72 14.81 10.63
C ALA A 122 -9.26 15.53 9.35
N ILE A 123 -8.98 16.84 9.43
CA ILE A 123 -8.48 17.61 8.29
C ILE A 123 -7.11 17.12 7.80
N ASP A 124 -6.25 16.61 8.67
CA ASP A 124 -4.95 16.06 8.28
C ASP A 124 -5.12 14.73 7.55
N TYR A 125 -6.05 13.89 8.02
CA TYR A 125 -6.44 12.68 7.28
C TYR A 125 -6.92 13.03 5.87
N TYR A 126 -7.81 14.02 5.73
CA TYR A 126 -8.31 14.42 4.41
C TYR A 126 -7.26 15.10 3.52
N SER A 127 -6.24 15.72 4.13
CA SER A 127 -5.08 16.24 3.39
C SER A 127 -4.25 15.10 2.77
N ILE A 128 -4.02 14.02 3.53
CA ILE A 128 -3.35 12.81 3.02
C ILE A 128 -4.24 12.09 2.00
N HIS A 129 -5.55 11.99 2.26
CA HIS A 129 -6.50 11.41 1.31
C HIS A 129 -6.43 12.11 -0.04
N GLY A 130 -6.37 13.44 -0.07
CA GLY A 130 -6.20 14.21 -1.31
C GLY A 130 -4.93 13.85 -2.09
N ILE A 131 -3.82 13.54 -1.41
CA ILE A 131 -2.57 13.08 -2.06
C ILE A 131 -2.80 11.73 -2.74
N PHE A 132 -3.36 10.75 -2.02
CA PHE A 132 -3.64 9.44 -2.61
C PHE A 132 -4.66 9.55 -3.75
N ALA A 133 -5.75 10.29 -3.56
CA ALA A 133 -6.78 10.49 -4.60
C ALA A 133 -6.23 11.16 -5.87
N SER A 134 -5.13 11.92 -5.79
CA SER A 134 -4.51 12.58 -6.95
C SER A 134 -3.43 11.73 -7.63
N THR A 135 -3.06 10.59 -7.06
CA THR A 135 -1.94 9.75 -7.52
C THR A 135 -2.40 8.43 -8.14
N ILE A 136 -3.69 8.08 -7.98
CA ILE A 136 -4.29 6.80 -8.38
C ILE A 136 -5.31 7.02 -9.50
#